data_AF-A0A127MC43-F1
#
_entry.id   AF-A0A127MC43-F1
#
_cell.length_a   1.000
_cell.length_b   1.000
_cell.length_c   1.000
_cell.angle_alpha   90.00
_cell.angle_beta   90.00
_cell.angle_gamma   90.00
#
_symmetry.space_group_name_H-M   'P 1'
#
loop_
_entity.id
_entity.type
_entity.pdbx_description
1 polymer ?
#
loop_
_entity_poly.entity_id
_entity_poly.type
_entity_poly.pdbx_seq_one_letter_code
_entity_poly.pdbx_strand_id
1 'polypeptide(L)'
;MSLFFFLVPVTFVRGPVPPPNDSQYITLKPIALDARDPARTVVGRLEFLAGWKITSDNGEFGGISSMLALPDNRFLMLSDNGTLVGFTLDEDKNQALRPFIAPLPEGPAKPNEYAQLNWDAESFLHDPETGQFWVGYEHQHSVWRYGPTFARKETAHYSKAAQKWPENGGAEAMLRLKDGRFLVFSESAEYSKGGYQALMFDSDAAEPTSKAVVFGYQPPKGYRLTDAVLLDDDSALMLHRRFTPFDGVSAILSIAQLKNFQPGKVATSVSIATLKPPLKVDNMEALAITRDGEATIVWIASDDNFSALQESLFFKFRLLKGKDSPKKSGPERQNEKAEASPGFSTFESD
;
A
#
# COMPACT_ATOMS: atom_id res chain seq x y z
N MET A 1 53.46 -6.16 -26.14
CA MET A 1 53.19 -5.10 -25.16
C MET A 1 52.09 -5.58 -24.24
N SER A 2 52.40 -5.88 -22.97
CA SER A 2 51.40 -6.18 -21.94
C SER A 2 50.91 -4.88 -21.31
N LEU A 3 49.60 -4.69 -21.24
CA LEU A 3 48.96 -3.55 -20.59
C LEU A 3 48.71 -3.92 -19.11
N PHE A 4 49.43 -3.28 -18.19
CA PHE A 4 49.17 -3.37 -16.75
C PHE A 4 47.99 -2.45 -16.40
N PHE A 5 46.89 -3.03 -15.91
CA PHE A 5 45.85 -2.28 -15.22
C PHE A 5 46.31 -1.99 -13.78
N PHE A 6 46.58 -0.73 -13.47
CA PHE A 6 46.69 -0.28 -12.09
C PHE A 6 45.29 -0.14 -11.49
N LEU A 7 44.93 -1.05 -10.58
CA LEU A 7 43.83 -0.84 -9.64
C LEU A 7 44.30 0.20 -8.62
N VAL A 8 43.83 1.44 -8.77
CA VAL A 8 43.97 2.45 -7.73
C VAL A 8 42.93 2.14 -6.65
N PRO A 9 43.32 1.95 -5.37
CA PRO A 9 42.36 1.84 -4.28
C PRO A 9 41.66 3.18 -4.13
N VAL A 10 40.38 3.26 -4.50
CA VAL A 10 39.52 4.39 -4.15
C VAL A 10 39.24 4.28 -2.66
N THR A 11 40.06 4.95 -1.84
CA THR A 11 39.73 5.20 -0.45
C THR A 11 38.60 6.24 -0.44
N PHE A 12 37.36 5.78 -0.22
CA PHE A 12 36.27 6.69 0.12
C PHE A 12 36.60 7.32 1.48
N VAL A 13 37.22 8.50 1.44
CA VAL A 13 37.33 9.37 2.60
C VAL A 13 35.89 9.81 2.92
N ARG A 14 35.23 9.11 3.84
CA ARG A 14 33.97 9.60 4.40
C ARG A 14 34.29 10.91 5.11
N GLY A 15 33.88 12.01 4.50
CA GLY A 15 33.85 13.31 5.18
C GLY A 15 33.02 13.21 6.46
N PRO A 16 33.14 14.18 7.39
CA PRO A 16 32.28 14.22 8.56
C PRO A 16 30.82 14.14 8.10
N VAL A 17 30.03 13.29 8.76
CA VAL A 17 28.58 13.22 8.52
C VAL A 17 28.05 14.64 8.73
N PRO A 18 27.35 15.23 7.73
CA PRO A 18 26.75 16.55 7.89
C PRO A 18 25.90 16.56 9.16
N PRO A 19 25.86 17.68 9.91
CA PRO A 19 24.98 17.77 11.06
C PRO A 19 23.53 17.49 10.62
N PRO A 20 22.74 16.76 11.42
CA PRO A 20 21.33 16.55 11.12
C PRO A 20 20.62 17.90 11.00
N ASN A 21 19.69 17.98 10.08
CA ASN A 21 18.85 19.15 9.90
C ASN A 21 17.46 18.81 10.47
N ASP A 22 17.01 19.59 11.43
CA ASP A 22 15.74 19.36 12.14
C ASP A 22 14.62 20.26 11.61
N SER A 23 14.79 20.82 10.41
CA SER A 23 13.79 21.65 9.73
C SER A 23 12.44 20.97 9.74
N GLN A 24 11.39 21.70 10.12
CA GLN A 24 10.02 21.17 10.11
C GLN A 24 9.30 21.52 8.81
N TYR A 25 9.97 22.20 7.87
CA TYR A 25 9.36 22.62 6.62
C TYR A 25 9.18 21.45 5.66
N ILE A 26 7.98 21.34 5.11
CA ILE A 26 7.62 20.39 4.07
C ILE A 26 7.21 21.19 2.84
N THR A 27 7.87 20.95 1.72
CA THR A 27 7.56 21.56 0.43
C THR A 27 6.70 20.62 -0.38
N LEU A 28 5.59 21.12 -0.92
CA LEU A 28 4.78 20.40 -1.92
C LEU A 28 4.93 21.06 -3.28
N LYS A 29 5.56 20.37 -4.21
CA LYS A 29 5.69 20.83 -5.60
C LYS A 29 4.67 20.12 -6.49
N PRO A 30 3.72 20.84 -7.12
CA PRO A 30 2.74 20.22 -7.99
C PRO A 30 3.37 19.47 -9.16
N ILE A 31 2.76 18.34 -9.53
CA ILE A 31 3.18 17.48 -10.63
C ILE A 31 1.99 16.99 -11.44
N ALA A 32 2.22 16.72 -12.73
CA ALA A 32 1.25 16.03 -13.58
C ALA A 32 1.44 14.50 -13.48
N LEU A 33 0.35 13.76 -13.66
CA LEU A 33 0.40 12.29 -13.70
C LEU A 33 1.19 11.78 -14.90
N ASP A 34 1.02 12.37 -16.08
CA ASP A 34 1.79 12.07 -17.28
C ASP A 34 2.39 13.38 -17.81
N ALA A 35 3.72 13.51 -17.67
CA ALA A 35 4.42 14.72 -18.08
C ALA A 35 4.43 14.92 -19.61
N ARG A 36 4.18 13.84 -20.38
CA ARG A 36 4.15 13.89 -21.85
C ARG A 36 2.74 14.15 -22.39
N ASP A 37 1.73 13.77 -21.63
CA ASP A 37 0.32 14.05 -21.93
C ASP A 37 -0.43 14.50 -20.66
N PRO A 38 -0.34 15.79 -20.29
CA PRO A 38 -1.01 16.30 -19.09
C PRO A 38 -2.53 16.18 -19.11
N ALA A 39 -3.16 15.94 -20.27
CA ALA A 39 -4.60 15.72 -20.39
C ALA A 39 -5.01 14.28 -20.00
N ARG A 40 -4.04 13.36 -19.90
CA ARG A 40 -4.27 11.99 -19.44
C ARG A 40 -4.46 11.94 -17.93
N THR A 41 -5.71 12.13 -17.51
CA THR A 41 -6.10 12.11 -16.10
C THR A 41 -6.74 10.79 -15.66
N VAL A 42 -7.19 9.94 -16.59
CA VAL A 42 -7.88 8.68 -16.24
C VAL A 42 -6.98 7.46 -16.45
N VAL A 43 -6.88 6.62 -15.42
CA VAL A 43 -6.16 5.33 -15.44
C VAL A 43 -7.04 4.26 -14.80
N GLY A 44 -7.62 3.40 -15.64
CA GLY A 44 -8.58 2.41 -15.19
C GLY A 44 -9.80 3.08 -14.54
N ARG A 45 -10.03 2.81 -13.25
CA ARG A 45 -11.09 3.45 -12.44
C ARG A 45 -10.60 4.62 -11.58
N LEU A 46 -9.39 5.14 -11.81
CA LEU A 46 -8.89 6.32 -11.10
C LEU A 46 -8.88 7.51 -12.04
N GLU A 47 -9.44 8.63 -11.57
CA GLU A 47 -9.31 9.94 -12.20
C GLU A 47 -8.38 10.79 -11.33
N PHE A 48 -7.25 11.21 -11.88
CA PHE A 48 -6.27 12.06 -11.24
C PHE A 48 -6.82 13.46 -11.06
N LEU A 49 -6.82 13.94 -9.81
CA LEU A 49 -7.26 15.27 -9.45
C LEU A 49 -6.08 16.20 -9.21
N ALA A 50 -5.07 15.71 -8.48
CA ALA A 50 -3.88 16.48 -8.14
C ALA A 50 -2.73 15.56 -7.71
N GLY A 51 -1.52 16.09 -7.73
CA GLY A 51 -0.34 15.38 -7.27
C GLY A 51 0.78 16.34 -6.90
N TRP A 52 1.61 15.92 -5.95
CA TRP A 52 2.76 16.67 -5.47
C TRP A 52 3.98 15.76 -5.34
N LYS A 53 5.15 16.32 -5.62
CA LYS A 53 6.41 15.84 -5.04
C LYS A 53 6.57 16.51 -3.69
N ILE A 54 6.72 15.72 -2.63
CA ILE A 54 6.95 16.21 -1.27
C ILE A 54 8.44 16.12 -0.96
N THR A 55 9.00 17.16 -0.36
CA THR A 55 10.40 17.18 0.08
C THR A 55 10.54 17.93 1.41
N SER A 56 11.50 17.52 2.22
CA SER A 56 11.98 18.28 3.38
C SER A 56 13.50 18.23 3.42
N ASP A 57 14.11 19.26 4.01
CA ASP A 57 15.53 19.21 4.34
C ASP A 57 15.76 18.49 5.69
N ASN A 58 14.71 18.02 6.36
CA ASN A 58 14.82 17.26 7.59
C ASN A 58 15.55 15.93 7.35
N GLY A 59 16.54 15.60 8.18
CA GLY A 59 17.31 14.37 8.05
C GLY A 59 16.50 13.08 8.28
N GLU A 60 15.38 13.18 8.99
CA GLU A 60 14.49 12.07 9.32
C GLU A 60 13.27 11.98 8.38
N PHE A 61 13.16 12.87 7.38
CA PHE A 61 12.11 12.82 6.37
C PHE A 61 12.46 11.82 5.26
N GLY A 62 11.48 11.00 4.88
CA GLY A 62 11.62 9.98 3.84
C GLY A 62 10.94 8.69 4.32
N GLY A 63 11.18 7.58 3.63
CA GLY A 63 10.85 6.26 4.17
C GLY A 63 9.36 5.97 4.34
N ILE A 64 8.46 6.67 3.62
CA ILE A 64 7.02 6.65 3.92
C ILE A 64 6.41 5.27 3.64
N SER A 65 6.06 4.51 4.70
CA SER A 65 5.41 3.20 4.57
C SER A 65 3.89 3.28 4.62
N SER A 66 3.32 4.17 5.43
CA SER A 66 1.85 4.24 5.60
C SER A 66 1.33 5.65 5.86
N MET A 67 0.02 5.85 5.71
CA MET A 67 -0.62 7.16 5.81
C MET A 67 -2.04 7.09 6.38
N LEU A 68 -2.39 8.10 7.16
CA LEU A 68 -3.75 8.43 7.55
C LEU A 68 -4.18 9.76 6.93
N ALA A 69 -5.40 9.79 6.42
CA ALA A 69 -6.12 11.02 6.10
C ALA A 69 -7.15 11.30 7.20
N LEU A 70 -6.94 12.38 7.93
CA LEU A 70 -7.78 12.86 9.02
C LEU A 70 -8.71 13.98 8.52
N PRO A 71 -9.76 14.35 9.28
CA PRO A 71 -10.62 15.47 8.92
C PRO A 71 -9.84 16.77 8.68
N ASP A 72 -10.42 17.64 7.85
CA ASP A 72 -9.89 18.96 7.50
C ASP A 72 -8.56 18.91 6.73
N ASN A 73 -8.41 17.95 5.80
CA ASN A 73 -7.20 17.77 4.97
C ASN A 73 -5.91 17.61 5.78
N ARG A 74 -6.01 16.98 6.96
CA ARG A 74 -4.85 16.66 7.79
C ARG A 74 -4.32 15.29 7.41
N PHE A 75 -3.02 15.19 7.22
CA PHE A 75 -2.35 13.95 6.89
C PHE A 75 -1.32 13.62 7.98
N LEU A 76 -1.26 12.34 8.32
CA LEU A 76 -0.18 11.77 9.13
C LEU A 76 0.42 10.63 8.30
N MET A 77 1.68 10.76 7.94
CA MET A 77 2.46 9.73 7.29
C MET A 77 3.42 9.13 8.32
N LEU A 78 3.63 7.82 8.25
CA LEU A 78 4.54 7.10 9.11
C LEU A 78 5.63 6.47 8.23
N SER A 79 6.87 6.77 8.58
CA SER A 79 8.05 6.19 7.96
C SER A 79 8.42 4.86 8.61
N ASP A 80 8.98 3.96 7.80
CA ASP A 80 9.66 2.71 8.23
C ASP A 80 10.55 2.94 9.46
N ASN A 81 11.35 4.02 9.48
CA ASN A 81 12.26 4.35 10.56
C ASN A 81 11.57 4.72 11.89
N GLY A 82 10.24 4.89 11.87
CA GLY A 82 9.47 5.28 13.04
C GLY A 82 9.23 6.79 13.17
N THR A 83 9.44 7.56 12.11
CA THR A 83 9.17 9.00 12.08
C THR A 83 7.75 9.29 11.61
N LEU A 84 7.06 10.13 12.38
CA LEU A 84 5.80 10.73 11.97
C LEU A 84 6.03 12.04 11.22
N VAL A 85 5.41 12.14 10.06
CA VAL A 85 5.35 13.35 9.25
C VAL A 85 3.89 13.78 9.18
N GLY A 86 3.56 14.94 9.76
CA GLY A 86 2.20 15.45 9.76
C GLY A 86 2.08 16.85 9.19
N PHE A 87 0.99 17.13 8.48
CA PHE A 87 0.69 18.46 7.95
C PHE A 87 -0.80 18.60 7.61
N THR A 88 -1.26 19.84 7.46
CA THR A 88 -2.56 20.16 6.85
C THR A 88 -2.33 20.61 5.42
N LEU A 89 -3.00 20.00 4.45
CA LEU A 89 -2.85 20.34 3.03
C LEU A 89 -3.74 21.54 2.67
N ASP A 90 -3.10 22.66 2.32
CA ASP A 90 -3.73 23.75 1.56
C ASP A 90 -3.55 23.44 0.06
N GLU A 91 -4.59 22.86 -0.54
CA GLU A 91 -4.58 22.43 -1.95
C GLU A 91 -4.46 23.63 -2.90
N ASP A 92 -5.14 24.74 -2.61
CA ASP A 92 -5.16 25.92 -3.48
C ASP A 92 -3.78 26.56 -3.60
N LYS A 93 -3.01 26.56 -2.50
CA LYS A 93 -1.66 27.12 -2.47
C LYS A 93 -0.56 26.09 -2.66
N ASN A 94 -0.88 24.81 -2.67
CA ASN A 94 0.10 23.71 -2.67
C ASN A 94 1.07 23.82 -1.48
N GLN A 95 0.53 23.98 -0.27
CA GLN A 95 1.33 24.23 0.94
C GLN A 95 0.99 23.23 2.06
N ALA A 96 2.04 22.79 2.76
CA ALA A 96 1.91 22.12 4.04
C ALA A 96 1.75 23.18 5.13
N LEU A 97 0.56 23.29 5.69
CA LEU A 97 0.31 24.14 6.84
C LEU A 97 0.55 23.36 8.13
N ARG A 98 1.18 24.03 9.09
CA ARG A 98 1.53 23.47 10.41
C ARG A 98 2.24 22.11 10.31
N PRO A 99 3.29 21.99 9.48
CA PRO A 99 4.01 20.73 9.35
C PRO A 99 4.73 20.39 10.64
N PHE A 100 4.88 19.10 10.91
CA PHE A 100 5.76 18.56 11.93
C PHE A 100 6.38 17.25 11.46
N ILE A 101 7.59 16.98 11.94
CA ILE A 101 8.38 15.78 11.70
C ILE A 101 8.97 15.41 13.05
N ALA A 102 8.52 14.28 13.61
CA ALA A 102 8.89 13.85 14.95
C ALA A 102 8.88 12.32 15.04
N PRO A 103 9.75 11.69 15.86
CA PRO A 103 9.69 10.25 16.08
C PRO A 103 8.37 9.87 16.77
N LEU A 104 7.91 8.63 16.59
CA LEU A 104 6.88 8.04 17.46
C LEU A 104 7.30 8.17 18.93
N PRO A 105 6.34 8.34 19.86
CA PRO A 105 6.65 8.54 21.28
C PRO A 105 7.34 7.33 21.92
N GLU A 106 7.08 6.15 21.37
CA GLU A 106 7.61 4.87 21.82
C GLU A 106 7.54 3.91 20.64
N GLY A 107 8.45 2.95 20.61
CA GLY A 107 8.43 1.88 19.64
C GLY A 107 9.28 0.72 20.14
N PRO A 108 9.38 -0.34 19.34
CA PRO A 108 10.06 -1.54 19.76
C PRO A 108 11.54 -1.33 20.06
N ALA A 109 12.08 -2.09 21.03
CA ALA A 109 13.49 -1.94 21.42
C ALA A 109 14.43 -2.40 20.30
N LYS A 110 15.62 -1.81 20.23
CA LYS A 110 16.67 -2.26 19.31
C LYS A 110 16.99 -3.74 19.53
N PRO A 111 17.35 -4.49 18.49
CA PRO A 111 17.82 -5.88 18.64
C PRO A 111 19.05 -5.99 19.55
N ASN A 112 19.93 -4.99 19.53
CA ASN A 112 21.11 -4.88 20.38
C ASN A 112 21.61 -3.42 20.49
N GLU A 113 22.61 -3.17 21.32
CA GLU A 113 23.17 -1.83 21.59
C GLU A 113 23.89 -1.18 20.40
N TYR A 114 24.32 -1.97 19.41
CA TYR A 114 25.05 -1.51 18.23
C TYR A 114 24.13 -1.20 17.03
N ALA A 115 22.89 -1.69 17.05
CA ALA A 115 21.93 -1.44 15.98
C ALA A 115 21.53 0.05 15.95
N GLN A 116 21.34 0.59 14.75
CA GLN A 116 20.64 1.87 14.61
C GLN A 116 19.18 1.66 15.03
N LEU A 117 18.55 2.71 15.58
CA LEU A 117 17.13 2.61 15.91
C LEU A 117 16.38 2.73 14.59
N ASN A 118 15.85 1.61 14.12
CA ASN A 118 14.84 1.56 13.08
C ASN A 118 13.70 0.73 13.67
N TRP A 119 12.50 1.31 13.71
CA TRP A 119 11.33 0.61 14.25
C TRP A 119 10.67 -0.30 13.24
N ASP A 120 10.91 -0.10 11.95
CA ASP A 120 10.40 -0.93 10.85
C ASP A 120 8.86 -0.90 10.84
N ALA A 121 8.31 0.31 10.82
CA ALA A 121 6.89 0.60 11.02
C ALA A 121 6.14 0.63 9.69
N GLU A 122 5.39 -0.43 9.39
CA GLU A 122 4.87 -0.66 8.03
C GLU A 122 3.38 -0.34 7.85
N SER A 123 2.55 -0.57 8.87
CA SER A 123 1.11 -0.29 8.79
C SER A 123 0.63 0.64 9.89
N PHE A 124 -0.36 1.48 9.56
CA PHE A 124 -0.85 2.52 10.45
C PHE A 124 -2.38 2.67 10.37
N LEU A 125 -3.06 2.56 11.51
CA LEU A 125 -4.50 2.73 11.64
C LEU A 125 -4.86 3.76 12.70
N HIS A 126 -6.02 4.38 12.52
CA HIS A 126 -6.66 5.25 13.50
C HIS A 126 -8.15 4.91 13.61
N ASP A 127 -8.63 4.78 14.84
CA ASP A 127 -10.05 4.65 15.14
C ASP A 127 -10.62 6.02 15.55
N PRO A 128 -11.44 6.68 14.73
CA PRO A 128 -11.99 7.99 15.07
C PRO A 128 -12.97 7.96 16.24
N GLU A 129 -13.52 6.80 16.61
CA GLU A 129 -14.46 6.68 17.74
C GLU A 129 -13.73 6.76 19.09
N THR A 130 -12.60 6.08 19.21
CA THR A 130 -11.79 6.06 20.45
C THR A 130 -10.63 7.05 20.41
N GLY A 131 -10.23 7.48 19.21
CA GLY A 131 -9.02 8.25 18.92
C GLY A 131 -7.74 7.42 18.92
N GLN A 132 -7.81 6.11 19.19
CA GLN A 132 -6.63 5.26 19.31
C GLN A 132 -5.95 5.03 17.96
N PHE A 133 -4.66 4.70 18.03
CA PHE A 133 -3.83 4.42 16.86
C PHE A 133 -3.21 3.03 16.96
N TRP A 134 -3.03 2.36 15.83
CA TRP A 134 -2.32 1.08 15.78
C TRP A 134 -1.18 1.16 14.77
N VAL A 135 -0.04 0.59 15.15
CA VAL A 135 1.14 0.48 14.29
C VAL A 135 1.57 -0.98 14.20
N GLY A 136 1.79 -1.47 12.98
CA GLY A 136 2.41 -2.75 12.73
C GLY A 136 3.92 -2.61 12.53
N TYR A 137 4.69 -3.51 13.13
CA TYR A 137 6.15 -3.52 13.06
C TYR A 137 6.67 -4.77 12.36
N GLU A 138 7.53 -4.60 11.36
CA GLU A 138 8.08 -5.66 10.53
C GLU A 138 9.05 -6.54 11.31
N HIS A 139 10.26 -6.08 11.68
CA HIS A 139 11.25 -6.95 12.37
C HIS A 139 10.74 -7.64 13.64
N GLN A 140 9.85 -7.00 14.40
CA GLN A 140 9.32 -7.59 15.63
C GLN A 140 8.05 -8.41 15.44
N HIS A 141 7.46 -8.39 14.24
CA HIS A 141 6.20 -9.05 13.90
C HIS A 141 5.12 -8.80 14.97
N SER A 142 4.91 -7.52 15.29
CA SER A 142 4.06 -7.09 16.40
C SER A 142 3.10 -5.98 15.99
N VAL A 143 1.96 -5.89 16.69
CA VAL A 143 1.01 -4.79 16.55
C VAL A 143 0.93 -4.06 17.88
N TRP A 144 1.14 -2.74 17.84
CA TRP A 144 1.09 -1.87 19.00
C TRP A 144 -0.12 -0.97 18.90
N ARG A 145 -0.76 -0.68 20.05
CA ARG A 145 -1.81 0.33 20.16
C ARG A 145 -1.30 1.49 21.00
N TYR A 146 -1.57 2.69 20.52
CA TYR A 146 -1.28 3.95 21.18
C TYR A 146 -2.57 4.65 21.58
N GLY A 147 -2.47 5.47 22.62
CA GLY A 147 -3.61 6.19 23.15
C GLY A 147 -4.10 7.33 22.24
N PRO A 148 -5.22 7.97 22.60
CA PRO A 148 -5.92 8.90 21.70
C PRO A 148 -5.15 10.16 21.28
N THR A 149 -4.12 10.52 22.04
CA THR A 149 -3.24 11.65 21.72
C THR A 149 -2.00 11.24 20.93
N PHE A 150 -1.89 9.96 20.60
CA PHE A 150 -0.72 9.31 20.03
C PHE A 150 0.59 9.56 20.80
N ALA A 151 0.50 9.87 22.10
CA ALA A 151 1.66 10.27 22.91
C ALA A 151 2.25 9.15 23.79
N ARG A 152 1.60 7.98 23.84
CA ARG A 152 2.08 6.83 24.61
C ARG A 152 1.57 5.53 24.02
N LYS A 153 2.35 4.47 24.18
CA LYS A 153 1.89 3.09 24.01
C LYS A 153 0.88 2.73 25.11
N GLU A 154 -0.18 2.03 24.75
CA GLU A 154 -1.13 1.43 25.68
C GLU A 154 -0.93 -0.08 25.81
N THR A 155 -0.76 -0.76 24.68
CA THR A 155 -0.53 -2.20 24.64
C THR A 155 0.24 -2.59 23.39
N ALA A 156 0.82 -3.79 23.40
CA ALA A 156 1.48 -4.40 22.26
C ALA A 156 1.24 -5.91 22.28
N HIS A 157 1.12 -6.51 21.11
CA HIS A 157 0.94 -7.94 20.96
C HIS A 157 1.90 -8.53 19.93
N TYR A 158 2.56 -9.59 20.37
CA TYR A 158 3.51 -10.40 19.61
C TYR A 158 2.87 -11.75 19.32
N SER A 159 2.01 -11.80 18.29
CA SER A 159 1.23 -13.01 18.03
C SER A 159 2.12 -14.18 17.62
N LYS A 160 1.93 -15.36 18.21
CA LYS A 160 2.73 -16.57 17.87
C LYS A 160 2.66 -16.96 16.40
N ALA A 161 1.62 -16.53 15.69
CA ALA A 161 1.46 -16.79 14.26
C ALA A 161 2.39 -15.87 13.44
N ALA A 162 2.43 -14.57 13.75
CA ALA A 162 3.29 -13.59 13.09
C ALA A 162 4.78 -13.84 13.37
N GLN A 163 5.13 -14.36 14.55
CA GLN A 163 6.53 -14.71 14.90
C GLN A 163 7.15 -15.83 14.02
N LYS A 164 6.38 -16.41 13.09
CA LYS A 164 6.86 -17.39 12.11
C LYS A 164 7.09 -16.77 10.73
N TRP A 165 6.83 -15.47 10.58
CA TRP A 165 7.07 -14.76 9.34
C TRP A 165 8.57 -14.57 9.10
N PRO A 166 8.98 -14.37 7.83
CA PRO A 166 10.34 -13.95 7.52
C PRO A 166 10.65 -12.62 8.17
N GLU A 167 11.91 -12.39 8.55
CA GLU A 167 12.39 -11.16 9.21
C GLU A 167 11.96 -9.89 8.46
N ASN A 168 12.06 -9.91 7.13
CA ASN A 168 11.61 -8.85 6.22
C ASN A 168 10.31 -9.28 5.48
N GLY A 169 9.30 -9.64 6.25
CA GLY A 169 7.98 -10.02 5.75
C GLY A 169 6.85 -9.56 6.66
N GLY A 170 6.99 -8.34 7.16
CA GLY A 170 6.25 -7.76 8.27
C GLY A 170 4.76 -7.54 8.07
N ALA A 171 4.16 -6.84 9.03
CA ALA A 171 2.75 -6.45 9.03
C ALA A 171 2.51 -5.24 8.10
N GLU A 172 2.61 -5.45 6.79
CA GLU A 172 2.53 -4.40 5.75
C GLU A 172 1.21 -3.65 5.72
N ALA A 173 0.12 -4.40 5.81
CA ALA A 173 -1.21 -3.82 5.70
C ALA A 173 -2.07 -4.28 6.87
N MET A 174 -2.92 -3.37 7.35
CA MET A 174 -3.81 -3.63 8.46
C MET A 174 -5.21 -3.07 8.19
N LEU A 175 -6.24 -3.85 8.49
CA LEU A 175 -7.63 -3.43 8.42
C LEU A 175 -8.32 -3.71 9.75
N ARG A 176 -9.04 -2.73 10.28
CA ARG A 176 -9.97 -2.91 11.40
C ARG A 176 -11.39 -2.98 10.87
N LEU A 177 -12.04 -4.13 11.04
CA LEU A 177 -13.41 -4.38 10.59
C LEU A 177 -14.43 -3.78 11.58
N LYS A 178 -15.64 -3.49 11.10
CA LYS A 178 -16.74 -2.91 11.88
C LYS A 178 -17.17 -3.77 13.08
N ASP A 179 -16.97 -5.08 12.99
CA ASP A 179 -17.27 -6.02 14.08
C ASP A 179 -16.13 -6.15 15.11
N GLY A 180 -15.08 -5.32 15.00
CA GLY A 180 -13.95 -5.27 15.93
C GLY A 180 -12.81 -6.23 15.60
N ARG A 181 -12.96 -7.10 14.58
CA ARG A 181 -11.87 -7.96 14.10
C ARG A 181 -10.81 -7.15 13.37
N PHE A 182 -9.58 -7.65 13.38
CA PHE A 182 -8.47 -7.07 12.62
C PHE A 182 -7.96 -8.07 11.58
N LEU A 183 -7.60 -7.56 10.40
CA LEU A 183 -6.85 -8.30 9.39
C LEU A 183 -5.46 -7.68 9.32
N VAL A 184 -4.42 -8.50 9.41
CA VAL A 184 -3.01 -8.08 9.29
C VAL A 184 -2.35 -8.94 8.21
N PHE A 185 -1.78 -8.31 7.19
CA PHE A 185 -1.23 -8.99 6.03
C PHE A 185 0.29 -9.00 6.08
N SER A 186 0.90 -10.15 5.74
CA SER A 186 2.35 -10.25 5.58
C SER A 186 2.78 -9.88 4.17
N GLU A 187 3.93 -9.20 4.02
CA GLU A 187 4.51 -8.90 2.69
C GLU A 187 4.92 -10.17 1.95
N SER A 188 5.54 -11.10 2.69
CA SER A 188 6.42 -12.11 2.09
C SER A 188 6.34 -13.50 2.73
N ALA A 189 5.61 -13.68 3.84
CA ALA A 189 5.41 -14.99 4.44
C ALA A 189 4.55 -15.87 3.53
N GLU A 190 5.13 -16.88 2.89
CA GLU A 190 4.40 -17.73 1.96
C GLU A 190 3.28 -18.52 2.67
N TYR A 191 2.12 -18.59 2.01
CA TYR A 191 1.03 -19.46 2.44
C TYR A 191 1.02 -20.75 1.62
N SER A 192 0.94 -21.90 2.30
CA SER A 192 1.07 -23.22 1.66
C SER A 192 0.02 -23.53 0.60
N LYS A 193 -1.10 -22.78 0.57
CA LYS A 193 -2.16 -22.90 -0.45
C LYS A 193 -2.03 -21.89 -1.58
N GLY A 194 -0.97 -21.08 -1.60
CA GLY A 194 -0.73 -20.00 -2.55
C GLY A 194 -0.89 -18.61 -1.91
N GLY A 195 -0.15 -17.64 -2.47
CA GLY A 195 -0.09 -16.27 -1.98
C GLY A 195 0.74 -16.12 -0.70
N TYR A 196 0.44 -15.07 0.05
CA TYR A 196 1.10 -14.72 1.30
C TYR A 196 0.14 -14.88 2.49
N GLN A 197 0.70 -15.08 3.67
CA GLN A 197 -0.07 -15.23 4.90
C GLN A 197 -0.69 -13.91 5.32
N ALA A 198 -1.84 -14.02 5.95
CA ALA A 198 -2.45 -12.94 6.70
C ALA A 198 -3.10 -13.53 7.95
N LEU A 199 -3.26 -12.69 8.97
CA LEU A 199 -3.86 -13.05 10.24
C LEU A 199 -5.19 -12.35 10.38
N MET A 200 -6.20 -13.10 10.80
CA MET A 200 -7.47 -12.56 11.26
C MET A 200 -7.50 -12.68 12.78
N PHE A 201 -7.47 -11.54 13.45
CA PHE A 201 -7.66 -11.43 14.90
C PHE A 201 -9.15 -11.34 15.21
N ASP A 202 -9.59 -12.06 16.25
CA ASP A 202 -10.98 -12.08 16.71
C ASP A 202 -11.41 -10.79 17.44
N SER A 203 -10.46 -9.94 17.79
CA SER A 203 -10.64 -8.64 18.43
C SER A 203 -9.47 -7.70 18.06
N ASP A 204 -9.23 -6.69 18.89
CA ASP A 204 -8.08 -5.79 18.78
C ASP A 204 -6.75 -6.57 18.65
N ALA A 205 -6.03 -6.35 17.55
CA ALA A 205 -4.80 -7.06 17.23
C ALA A 205 -3.67 -6.78 18.22
N ALA A 206 -3.68 -5.64 18.92
CA ALA A 206 -2.67 -5.27 19.92
C ALA A 206 -2.97 -5.80 21.33
N GLU A 207 -4.13 -6.44 21.54
CA GLU A 207 -4.49 -7.06 22.82
C GLU A 207 -3.83 -8.45 22.94
N PRO A 208 -3.00 -8.72 23.97
CA PRO A 208 -2.31 -10.00 24.13
C PRO A 208 -3.23 -11.23 24.27
N THR A 209 -4.51 -11.00 24.56
CA THR A 209 -5.52 -12.05 24.68
C THR A 209 -6.23 -12.37 23.36
N SER A 210 -6.07 -11.53 22.34
CA SER A 210 -6.69 -11.75 21.03
C SER A 210 -6.10 -12.98 20.34
N LYS A 211 -6.95 -13.72 19.65
CA LYS A 211 -6.57 -14.93 18.92
C LYS A 211 -6.50 -14.64 17.43
N ALA A 212 -5.38 -14.98 16.83
CA ALA A 212 -5.17 -14.91 15.39
C ALA A 212 -5.39 -16.27 14.73
N VAL A 213 -6.09 -16.28 13.59
CA VAL A 213 -6.17 -17.42 12.68
C VAL A 213 -5.59 -17.04 11.32
N VAL A 214 -4.81 -17.95 10.73
CA VAL A 214 -4.12 -17.71 9.46
C VAL A 214 -5.07 -17.92 8.28
N PHE A 215 -4.99 -17.03 7.30
CA PHE A 215 -5.54 -17.19 5.95
C PHE A 215 -4.49 -16.75 4.92
N GLY A 216 -4.80 -16.89 3.63
CA GLY A 216 -3.93 -16.46 2.54
C GLY A 216 -4.50 -15.26 1.79
N TYR A 217 -3.63 -14.40 1.28
CA TYR A 217 -3.95 -13.39 0.29
C TYR A 217 -3.07 -13.57 -0.95
N GLN A 218 -3.70 -13.69 -2.12
CA GLN A 218 -2.99 -13.79 -3.39
C GLN A 218 -3.03 -12.42 -4.08
N PRO A 219 -1.92 -11.66 -4.08
CA PRO A 219 -1.82 -10.42 -4.83
C PRO A 219 -1.81 -10.67 -6.34
N PRO A 220 -2.03 -9.64 -7.17
CA PRO A 220 -1.78 -9.71 -8.61
C PRO A 220 -0.39 -10.29 -8.91
N LYS A 221 -0.31 -11.09 -9.98
CA LYS A 221 0.92 -11.85 -10.28
C LYS A 221 2.15 -10.92 -10.36
N GLY A 222 3.16 -11.23 -9.55
CA GLY A 222 4.43 -10.49 -9.50
C GLY A 222 4.41 -9.23 -8.66
N TYR A 223 3.32 -8.92 -7.96
CA TYR A 223 3.19 -7.79 -7.06
C TYR A 223 3.13 -8.25 -5.60
N ARG A 224 3.52 -7.36 -4.69
CA ARG A 224 3.34 -7.51 -3.24
C ARG A 224 2.33 -6.49 -2.72
N LEU A 225 1.61 -6.84 -1.67
CA LEU A 225 0.71 -5.92 -0.99
C LEU A 225 1.55 -4.98 -0.13
N THR A 226 1.22 -3.69 -0.13
CA THR A 226 1.95 -2.66 0.62
C THR A 226 1.06 -1.96 1.63
N ASP A 227 -0.19 -1.67 1.27
CA ASP A 227 -1.16 -1.09 2.19
C ASP A 227 -2.58 -1.43 1.76
N ALA A 228 -3.53 -1.29 2.68
CA ALA A 228 -4.95 -1.52 2.45
C ALA A 228 -5.80 -0.63 3.35
N VAL A 229 -6.93 -0.18 2.81
CA VAL A 229 -7.89 0.63 3.55
C VAL A 229 -9.32 0.16 3.24
N LEU A 230 -10.21 0.21 4.23
CA LEU A 230 -11.62 -0.07 4.00
C LEU A 230 -12.21 0.98 3.03
N LEU A 231 -12.85 0.50 1.96
CA LEU A 231 -13.57 1.33 1.01
C LEU A 231 -14.99 1.60 1.52
N ASP A 232 -15.60 0.57 2.09
CA ASP A 232 -16.92 0.54 2.71
C ASP A 232 -17.02 -0.67 3.67
N ASP A 233 -18.24 -0.97 4.15
CA ASP A 233 -18.52 -2.06 5.09
C ASP A 233 -18.27 -3.46 4.49
N ASP A 234 -18.14 -3.59 3.16
CA ASP A 234 -18.08 -4.88 2.45
C ASP A 234 -16.79 -5.07 1.63
N SER A 235 -16.00 -4.01 1.43
CA SER A 235 -14.84 -4.04 0.56
C SER A 235 -13.66 -3.21 1.07
N ALA A 236 -12.47 -3.64 0.65
CA ALA A 236 -11.22 -2.93 0.90
C ALA A 236 -10.55 -2.56 -0.42
N LEU A 237 -9.94 -1.38 -0.44
CA LEU A 237 -9.00 -0.98 -1.47
C LEU A 237 -7.61 -1.45 -1.06
N MET A 238 -6.91 -2.09 -1.98
CA MET A 238 -5.64 -2.76 -1.74
C MET A 238 -4.59 -2.16 -2.69
N LEU A 239 -3.48 -1.67 -2.14
CA LEU A 239 -2.34 -1.13 -2.89
C LEU A 239 -1.26 -2.20 -3.01
N HIS A 240 -0.71 -2.32 -4.22
CA HIS A 240 0.35 -3.27 -4.50
C HIS A 240 1.46 -2.60 -5.25
N ARG A 241 2.68 -3.02 -4.97
CA ARG A 241 3.87 -2.59 -5.71
C ARG A 241 4.58 -3.76 -6.38
N ARG A 242 5.34 -3.42 -7.41
CA ARG A 242 6.31 -4.29 -8.04
C ARG A 242 7.49 -3.46 -8.51
N PHE A 243 8.68 -3.95 -8.20
CA PHE A 243 9.93 -3.46 -8.77
C PHE A 243 10.63 -4.59 -9.51
N THR A 244 11.10 -4.32 -10.72
CA THR A 244 12.08 -5.16 -11.41
C THR A 244 13.11 -4.31 -12.13
N PRO A 245 14.36 -4.78 -12.29
CA PRO A 245 15.37 -4.01 -13.01
C PRO A 245 14.99 -3.64 -14.46
N PHE A 246 14.12 -4.43 -15.11
CA PHE A 246 13.76 -4.24 -16.51
C PHE A 246 12.47 -3.40 -16.70
N ASP A 247 11.43 -3.68 -15.92
CA ASP A 247 10.14 -2.97 -16.02
C ASP A 247 10.09 -1.70 -15.15
N GLY A 248 11.09 -1.49 -14.28
CA GLY A 248 11.09 -0.43 -13.27
C GLY A 248 10.07 -0.67 -12.15
N VAL A 249 9.63 0.42 -11.53
CA VAL A 249 8.57 0.48 -10.51
C VAL A 249 7.18 0.55 -11.14
N SER A 250 6.22 -0.14 -10.53
CA SER A 250 4.81 -0.09 -10.91
C SER A 250 3.92 -0.40 -9.71
N ALA A 251 2.69 0.09 -9.75
CA ALA A 251 1.69 -0.15 -8.71
C ALA A 251 0.35 -0.58 -9.28
N ILE A 252 -0.39 -1.38 -8.52
CA ILE A 252 -1.76 -1.80 -8.84
C ILE A 252 -2.66 -1.47 -7.66
N LEU A 253 -3.76 -0.78 -7.95
CA LEU A 253 -4.89 -0.71 -7.03
C LEU A 253 -5.89 -1.79 -7.41
N SER A 254 -6.41 -2.49 -6.42
CA SER A 254 -7.46 -3.48 -6.58
C SER A 254 -8.48 -3.40 -5.45
N ILE A 255 -9.65 -3.98 -5.68
CA ILE A 255 -10.72 -4.06 -4.67
C ILE A 255 -10.86 -5.52 -4.23
N ALA A 256 -10.75 -5.76 -2.92
CA ALA A 256 -11.05 -7.03 -2.29
C ALA A 256 -12.44 -6.97 -1.64
N GLN A 257 -13.14 -8.11 -1.64
CA GLN A 257 -14.42 -8.25 -0.93
C GLN A 257 -14.15 -8.86 0.44
N LEU A 258 -14.57 -8.21 1.52
CA LEU A 258 -14.23 -8.62 2.89
C LEU A 258 -14.72 -10.04 3.22
N LYS A 259 -15.87 -10.44 2.66
CA LYS A 259 -16.42 -11.79 2.80
C LYS A 259 -15.50 -12.91 2.28
N ASN A 260 -14.53 -12.59 1.41
CA ASN A 260 -13.57 -13.56 0.88
C ASN A 260 -12.41 -13.81 1.84
N PHE A 261 -12.16 -12.91 2.79
CA PHE A 261 -11.20 -13.13 3.86
C PHE A 261 -11.80 -14.11 4.86
N GLN A 262 -11.38 -15.37 4.76
CA GLN A 262 -11.87 -16.46 5.60
C GLN A 262 -10.71 -17.31 6.10
N PRO A 263 -10.76 -17.79 7.36
CA PRO A 263 -9.74 -18.65 7.92
C PRO A 263 -9.43 -19.84 7.01
N GLY A 264 -8.15 -20.11 6.77
CA GLY A 264 -7.71 -21.24 5.97
C GLY A 264 -7.98 -21.16 4.46
N LYS A 265 -8.53 -20.05 3.94
CA LYS A 265 -8.76 -19.82 2.50
C LYS A 265 -7.79 -18.80 1.94
N VAL A 266 -7.67 -18.76 0.62
CA VAL A 266 -6.88 -17.75 -0.10
C VAL A 266 -7.85 -16.74 -0.72
N ALA A 267 -7.78 -15.50 -0.26
CA ALA A 267 -8.53 -14.39 -0.82
C ALA A 267 -7.78 -13.77 -2.00
N THR A 268 -8.54 -13.13 -2.90
CA THR A 268 -8.03 -12.39 -4.05
C THR A 268 -8.73 -11.03 -4.14
N SER A 269 -8.20 -10.16 -4.98
CA SER A 269 -8.75 -8.85 -5.29
C SER A 269 -8.86 -8.64 -6.81
N VAL A 270 -9.70 -7.69 -7.23
CA VAL A 270 -9.90 -7.35 -8.65
C VAL A 270 -9.19 -6.04 -8.95
N SER A 271 -8.19 -6.06 -9.83
CA SER A 271 -7.45 -4.86 -10.25
C SER A 271 -8.38 -3.83 -10.89
N ILE A 272 -8.24 -2.57 -10.46
CA ILE A 272 -9.03 -1.44 -10.94
C ILE A 272 -8.19 -0.38 -11.66
N ALA A 273 -6.89 -0.32 -11.37
CA ALA A 273 -5.95 0.58 -12.02
C ALA A 273 -4.52 0.03 -11.95
N THR A 274 -3.70 0.42 -12.92
CA THR A 274 -2.27 0.09 -12.96
C THR A 274 -1.48 1.35 -13.26
N LEU A 275 -0.67 1.79 -12.29
CA LEU A 275 0.26 2.90 -12.42
C LEU A 275 1.61 2.33 -12.84
N LYS A 276 2.07 2.70 -14.03
CA LYS A 276 3.36 2.28 -14.57
C LYS A 276 3.88 3.32 -15.56
N PRO A 277 5.20 3.38 -15.84
CA PRO A 277 5.74 4.25 -16.87
C PRO A 277 4.95 4.11 -18.20
N PRO A 278 4.67 5.23 -18.91
CA PRO A 278 5.21 6.58 -18.70
C PRO A 278 4.50 7.43 -17.64
N LEU A 279 3.50 6.89 -16.94
CA LEU A 279 2.87 7.60 -15.82
C LEU A 279 3.90 7.82 -14.71
N LYS A 280 3.75 8.91 -13.97
CA LYS A 280 4.50 9.16 -12.75
C LYS A 280 4.13 8.09 -11.72
N VAL A 281 5.11 7.30 -11.34
CA VAL A 281 5.00 6.23 -10.35
C VAL A 281 6.37 6.02 -9.72
N ASP A 282 6.37 5.62 -8.46
CA ASP A 282 7.55 5.25 -7.68
C ASP A 282 7.18 4.06 -6.77
N ASN A 283 7.92 3.83 -5.69
CA ASN A 283 7.64 2.82 -4.68
C ASN A 283 6.38 3.18 -3.87
N MET A 284 5.19 2.97 -4.45
CA MET A 284 3.91 3.31 -3.82
C MET A 284 3.65 2.40 -2.63
N GLU A 285 3.77 2.94 -1.41
CA GLU A 285 3.62 2.18 -0.17
C GLU A 285 2.32 2.57 0.56
N ALA A 286 1.99 3.86 0.67
CA ALA A 286 0.90 4.31 1.55
C ALA A 286 -0.43 4.60 0.82
N LEU A 287 -1.55 4.26 1.45
CA LEU A 287 -2.90 4.39 0.91
C LEU A 287 -3.88 4.97 1.94
N ALA A 288 -4.65 6.00 1.57
CA ALA A 288 -5.74 6.51 2.40
C ALA A 288 -6.99 6.83 1.58
N ILE A 289 -8.15 6.90 2.24
CA ILE A 289 -9.42 7.29 1.62
C ILE A 289 -10.04 8.46 2.39
N THR A 290 -10.63 9.39 1.64
CA THR A 290 -11.53 10.43 2.17
C THR A 290 -12.81 10.48 1.32
N ARG A 291 -13.80 11.25 1.77
CA ARG A 291 -15.05 11.48 1.04
C ARG A 291 -15.20 12.96 0.70
N ASP A 292 -15.58 13.23 -0.53
CA ASP A 292 -15.96 14.57 -1.02
C ASP A 292 -17.38 14.46 -1.61
N GLY A 293 -18.39 14.78 -0.79
CA GLY A 293 -19.78 14.43 -1.08
C GLY A 293 -19.94 12.92 -1.32
N GLU A 294 -20.48 12.53 -2.47
CA GLU A 294 -20.60 11.12 -2.87
C GLU A 294 -19.31 10.53 -3.44
N ALA A 295 -18.31 11.35 -3.75
CA ALA A 295 -17.08 10.89 -4.36
C ALA A 295 -16.16 10.24 -3.31
N THR A 296 -15.65 9.06 -3.65
CA THR A 296 -14.51 8.47 -2.94
C THR A 296 -13.23 9.08 -3.48
N ILE A 297 -12.46 9.72 -2.60
CA ILE A 297 -11.14 10.25 -2.91
C ILE A 297 -10.10 9.28 -2.36
N VAL A 298 -9.20 8.84 -3.23
CA VAL A 298 -8.10 7.92 -2.93
C VAL A 298 -6.81 8.73 -2.91
N TRP A 299 -6.07 8.62 -1.82
CA TRP A 299 -4.75 9.21 -1.65
C TRP A 299 -3.71 8.10 -1.69
N ILE A 300 -2.63 8.34 -2.44
CA ILE A 300 -1.51 7.39 -2.54
C ILE A 300 -0.23 8.17 -2.31
N ALA A 301 0.69 7.65 -1.50
CA ALA A 301 2.04 8.19 -1.39
C ALA A 301 3.09 7.12 -1.72
N SER A 302 4.26 7.57 -2.18
CA SER A 302 5.41 6.70 -2.39
C SER A 302 6.49 6.92 -1.36
N ASP A 303 7.20 5.84 -1.09
CA ASP A 303 8.45 5.81 -0.39
C ASP A 303 9.61 6.17 -1.33
N ASP A 304 10.57 6.93 -0.82
CA ASP A 304 11.85 7.19 -1.47
C ASP A 304 12.98 6.27 -1.00
N ASN A 305 12.73 5.38 -0.03
CA ASN A 305 13.69 4.48 0.61
C ASN A 305 14.96 5.21 1.06
N PHE A 306 14.88 6.51 1.40
CA PHE A 306 16.02 7.40 1.65
C PHE A 306 17.06 7.42 0.52
N SER A 307 16.63 7.14 -0.71
CA SER A 307 17.45 7.05 -1.91
C SER A 307 17.23 8.28 -2.80
N ALA A 308 18.33 8.85 -3.31
CA ALA A 308 18.27 9.98 -4.23
C ALA A 308 17.61 9.64 -5.59
N LEU A 309 17.39 8.35 -5.89
CA LEU A 309 16.80 7.88 -7.15
C LEU A 309 15.27 7.78 -7.12
N GLN A 310 14.68 7.76 -5.92
CA GLN A 310 13.24 7.65 -5.73
C GLN A 310 12.69 8.98 -5.23
N GLU A 311 11.39 9.18 -5.41
CA GLU A 311 10.71 10.39 -5.01
C GLU A 311 9.57 10.10 -4.04
N SER A 312 9.49 10.90 -2.98
CA SER A 312 8.29 11.02 -2.15
C SER A 312 7.18 11.71 -2.95
N LEU A 313 6.29 10.93 -3.55
CA LEU A 313 5.13 11.40 -4.30
C LEU A 313 3.89 11.34 -3.42
N PHE A 314 2.93 12.24 -3.67
CA PHE A 314 1.65 12.26 -3.00
C PHE A 314 0.56 12.59 -4.01
N PHE A 315 -0.38 11.68 -4.20
CA PHE A 315 -1.40 11.75 -5.24
C PHE A 315 -2.81 11.76 -4.67
N LYS A 316 -3.69 12.51 -5.36
CA LYS A 316 -5.12 12.57 -5.12
C LYS A 316 -5.86 12.07 -6.36
N PHE A 317 -6.66 11.01 -6.20
CA PHE A 317 -7.51 10.45 -7.24
C PHE A 317 -8.96 10.43 -6.80
N ARG A 318 -9.89 10.57 -7.74
CA ARG A 318 -11.28 10.16 -7.59
C ARG A 318 -11.41 8.71 -8.03
N LEU A 319 -12.03 7.87 -7.20
CA LEU A 319 -12.41 6.52 -7.60
C LEU A 319 -13.71 6.58 -8.40
N LEU A 320 -13.62 6.17 -9.66
CA LEU A 320 -14.77 6.09 -10.57
C LEU A 320 -15.61 4.84 -10.24
N LYS A 321 -16.94 5.01 -10.33
CA LYS A 321 -17.87 3.89 -10.29
C LYS A 321 -17.50 2.92 -11.42
N GLY A 322 -17.43 1.63 -11.10
CA GLY A 322 -17.20 0.63 -12.13
C GLY A 322 -18.34 0.67 -13.13
N LYS A 323 -18.06 0.60 -14.43
CA LYS A 323 -19.08 0.10 -15.36
C LYS A 323 -19.33 -1.34 -14.94
N ASP A 324 -20.58 -1.72 -14.67
CA ASP A 324 -20.95 -3.13 -14.64
C ASP A 324 -20.32 -3.77 -15.87
N SER A 325 -19.48 -4.79 -15.65
CA SER A 325 -18.81 -5.51 -16.73
C SER A 325 -19.82 -5.75 -17.86
N PRO A 326 -19.53 -5.44 -19.13
CA PRO A 326 -20.45 -5.81 -20.20
C PRO A 326 -20.66 -7.31 -20.07
N LYS A 327 -21.93 -7.72 -19.88
CA LYS A 327 -22.35 -9.12 -20.02
C LYS A 327 -21.63 -9.62 -21.27
N LYS A 328 -20.77 -10.64 -21.13
CA LYS A 328 -20.28 -11.38 -22.29
C LYS A 328 -21.52 -11.77 -23.08
N SER A 329 -21.79 -11.08 -24.18
CA SER A 329 -22.67 -11.58 -25.21
C SER A 329 -21.98 -12.83 -25.71
N GLY A 330 -22.36 -13.98 -25.15
CA GLY A 330 -22.04 -15.26 -25.76
C GLY A 330 -22.52 -15.23 -27.21
N PRO A 331 -21.83 -15.91 -28.12
CA PRO A 331 -22.23 -15.90 -29.52
C PRO A 331 -23.68 -16.38 -29.61
N GLU A 332 -24.55 -15.56 -30.19
CA GLU A 332 -25.87 -15.99 -30.62
C GLU A 332 -25.66 -17.19 -31.54
N ARG A 333 -26.05 -18.38 -31.06
CA ARG A 333 -26.27 -19.51 -31.96
C ARG A 333 -27.43 -19.11 -32.86
N GLN A 334 -27.13 -18.75 -34.09
CA GLN A 334 -28.11 -18.77 -35.15
C GLN A 334 -28.60 -20.21 -35.28
N ASN A 335 -29.85 -20.43 -34.87
CA ASN A 335 -30.58 -21.65 -35.20
C ASN A 335 -30.81 -21.64 -36.72
N GLU A 336 -29.99 -22.40 -37.44
CA GLU A 336 -30.27 -22.75 -38.83
C GLU A 336 -31.50 -23.67 -38.85
N LYS A 337 -32.55 -23.18 -39.50
CA LYS A 337 -33.81 -23.89 -39.68
C LYS A 337 -33.56 -25.14 -40.52
N ALA A 338 -34.17 -26.24 -40.09
CA ALA A 338 -34.40 -27.41 -40.90
C ALA A 338 -35.20 -27.03 -42.16
N GLU A 339 -34.63 -27.28 -43.33
CA GLU A 339 -35.38 -27.45 -44.57
C GLU A 339 -35.48 -28.93 -44.92
N ALA A 340 -36.67 -29.27 -45.41
CA ALA A 340 -37.23 -30.60 -45.50
C ALA A 340 -36.66 -31.41 -46.66
N SER A 341 -36.45 -32.70 -46.43
CA SER A 341 -36.33 -33.71 -47.48
C SER A 341 -37.70 -34.01 -48.10
N PRO A 342 -37.82 -34.10 -49.43
CA PRO A 342 -38.83 -34.93 -50.08
C PRO A 342 -38.23 -36.31 -50.41
N GLY A 343 -39.01 -37.35 -50.14
CA GLY A 343 -38.59 -38.75 -50.23
C GLY A 343 -38.68 -39.41 -51.61
N PHE A 344 -38.28 -40.69 -51.57
CA PHE A 344 -38.57 -41.82 -52.46
C PHE A 344 -38.34 -41.66 -53.98
N SER A 345 -37.41 -42.47 -54.53
CA SER A 345 -37.73 -43.66 -55.34
C SER A 345 -36.46 -44.35 -55.88
N THR A 346 -36.27 -45.62 -55.45
CA THR A 346 -35.97 -46.84 -56.25
C THR A 346 -34.83 -46.99 -57.29
N PHE A 347 -34.21 -48.19 -57.25
CA PHE A 347 -33.46 -48.95 -58.28
C PHE A 347 -32.12 -48.33 -58.73
N GLU A 348 -31.03 -49.04 -59.02
CA GLU A 348 -30.72 -50.45 -59.28
C GLU A 348 -29.19 -50.64 -59.17
N SER A 349 -28.75 -51.88 -59.14
CA SER A 349 -27.37 -52.38 -59.14
C SER A 349 -26.52 -51.97 -60.36
N ASP A 350 -25.27 -51.57 -60.13
CA ASP A 350 -24.04 -52.35 -60.44
C ASP A 350 -22.77 -51.58 -60.01
#